data_AF-L5LWQ5-F1
#
_entry.id   AF-L5LWQ5-F1
#
_cell.length_a   1.000
_cell.length_b   1.000
_cell.length_c   1.000
_cell.angle_alpha   90.00
_cell.angle_beta   90.00
_cell.angle_gamma   90.00
#
_symmetry.space_group_name_H-M   'P 1'
#
loop_
_entity.id
_entity.type
_entity.pdbx_description
1 polymer ?
#
loop_
_entity_poly.entity_id
_entity_poly.type
_entity_poly.pdbx_seq_one_letter_code
_entity_poly.pdbx_strand_id
1 'polypeptide(L)'
;MGRILNPYSRAPPGPSTSLVGYPAPASPGPGLPISQDVLLMQKGTMMRKVRSKNWKKLRYFRLQEDGMTISHARQVGARAKASFSISDVETVRNGHESELLRSLAEEFPLEQGFTIVFHGRRSNLDLVANNVEEAQIWMKGLQLLVDFVTNMDQQERLDQYRAGWSQNGDQSH
;
A
#
# COMPACT_ATOMS: atom_id res chain seq x y z
N MET A 1 65.23 -4.19 -41.04
CA MET A 1 65.69 -3.07 -40.18
C MET A 1 64.51 -2.71 -39.29
N GLY A 2 64.41 -2.99 -38.00
CA GLY A 2 65.41 -3.10 -36.94
C GLY A 2 65.51 -1.77 -36.20
N ARG A 3 65.25 -1.78 -34.87
CA ARG A 3 65.46 -0.73 -33.82
C ARG A 3 64.22 0.11 -33.45
N ILE A 4 63.91 0.44 -32.19
CA ILE A 4 64.63 0.44 -30.90
C ILE A 4 63.56 0.57 -29.77
N LEU A 5 63.75 -0.12 -28.64
CA LEU A 5 63.03 0.17 -27.38
C LEU A 5 63.59 1.45 -26.77
N ASN A 6 62.75 2.43 -26.41
CA ASN A 6 63.21 3.62 -25.69
C ASN A 6 62.92 3.51 -24.17
N PRO A 7 63.88 3.90 -23.29
CA PRO A 7 63.87 3.63 -21.86
C PRO A 7 63.79 4.91 -21.00
N TYR A 8 62.70 5.12 -20.26
CA TYR A 8 62.60 6.06 -19.13
C TYR A 8 61.45 5.55 -18.22
N SER A 9 61.72 4.90 -17.08
CA SER A 9 62.00 5.49 -15.76
C SER A 9 60.84 6.28 -15.12
N ARG A 10 60.02 5.54 -14.34
CA ARG A 10 59.60 5.77 -12.92
C ARG A 10 59.05 7.13 -12.46
N ALA A 11 57.88 7.13 -11.79
CA ALA A 11 57.54 7.88 -10.55
C ALA A 11 56.21 7.34 -9.92
N PRO A 12 55.69 7.83 -8.77
CA PRO A 12 55.78 7.29 -7.39
C PRO A 12 54.39 6.82 -6.81
N PRO A 13 54.24 6.47 -5.51
CA PRO A 13 53.06 5.76 -4.99
C PRO A 13 51.98 6.68 -4.38
N GLY A 14 50.75 6.17 -4.28
CA GLY A 14 49.75 6.58 -3.28
C GLY A 14 48.29 6.58 -3.77
N PRO A 15 47.28 6.67 -2.88
CA PRO A 15 47.26 6.38 -1.45
C PRO A 15 46.38 5.17 -1.10
N SER A 16 46.69 4.54 0.02
CA SER A 16 45.72 3.74 0.78
C SER A 16 44.60 4.68 1.25
N THR A 17 43.37 4.38 0.89
CA THR A 17 42.18 5.01 1.50
C THR A 17 41.21 3.91 1.89
N SER A 18 41.33 3.52 3.15
CA SER A 18 40.19 3.13 3.95
C SER A 18 39.16 4.28 3.99
N LEU A 19 37.90 3.88 4.20
CA LEU A 19 36.71 4.70 4.51
C LEU A 19 35.88 5.19 3.32
N VAL A 20 34.88 4.40 2.93
CA VAL A 20 33.48 4.84 3.04
C VAL A 20 32.68 3.63 3.52
N GLY A 21 32.22 3.68 4.77
CA GLY A 21 31.16 2.79 5.22
C GLY A 21 29.92 3.14 4.44
N TYR A 22 29.65 2.42 3.35
CA TYR A 22 28.33 2.44 2.75
C TYR A 22 27.36 1.99 3.83
N PRO A 23 26.30 2.76 4.15
CA PRO A 23 25.22 2.18 4.92
C PRO A 23 24.78 0.94 4.17
N ALA A 24 24.73 -0.20 4.86
CA ALA A 24 24.10 -1.40 4.33
C ALA A 24 22.73 -0.98 3.76
N PRO A 25 22.34 -1.46 2.57
CA PRO A 25 21.00 -1.18 2.07
C PRO A 25 20.03 -1.52 3.19
N ALA A 26 19.23 -0.54 3.61
CA ALA A 26 18.16 -0.76 4.56
C ALA A 26 17.44 -2.04 4.10
N SER A 27 17.38 -3.04 4.99
CA SER A 27 16.67 -4.28 4.71
C SER A 27 15.36 -3.92 4.04
N PRO A 28 15.05 -4.49 2.85
CA PRO A 28 13.77 -4.19 2.22
C PRO A 28 12.72 -4.49 3.27
N GLY A 29 11.96 -3.45 3.66
CA GLY A 29 10.79 -3.64 4.49
C GLY A 29 9.96 -4.78 3.88
N PRO A 30 9.24 -5.56 4.71
CA PRO A 30 8.53 -6.74 4.23
C PRO A 30 7.80 -6.40 2.94
N GLY A 31 8.21 -7.06 1.85
CA GLY A 31 7.72 -6.74 0.52
C GLY A 31 6.21 -6.82 0.52
N LEU A 32 5.54 -5.82 -0.06
CA LEU A 32 4.09 -5.79 -0.19
C LEU A 32 3.60 -7.15 -0.70
N PRO A 33 2.49 -7.67 -0.15
CA PRO A 33 1.96 -8.95 -0.60
C PRO A 33 1.58 -8.85 -2.09
N ILE A 34 2.33 -9.56 -2.93
CA ILE A 34 2.12 -9.57 -4.38
C ILE A 34 0.96 -10.53 -4.68
N SER A 35 -0.22 -9.97 -4.94
CA SER A 35 -1.37 -10.70 -5.45
C SER A 35 -1.88 -10.10 -6.75
N GLN A 36 -2.53 -10.92 -7.58
CA GLN A 36 -3.16 -10.44 -8.82
C GLN A 36 -4.17 -9.32 -8.53
N ASP A 37 -4.91 -9.42 -7.42
CA ASP A 37 -5.90 -8.43 -7.01
C ASP A 37 -5.25 -7.08 -6.68
N VAL A 38 -4.14 -7.09 -5.92
CA VAL A 38 -3.36 -5.87 -5.59
C VAL A 38 -2.79 -5.22 -6.84
N LEU A 39 -2.26 -6.02 -7.78
CA LEU A 39 -1.76 -5.52 -9.07
C LEU A 39 -2.88 -4.87 -9.90
N LEU A 40 -4.09 -5.44 -9.89
CA LEU A 40 -5.25 -4.84 -10.57
C LEU A 40 -5.71 -3.56 -9.88
N MET A 41 -5.68 -3.48 -8.54
CA MET A 41 -5.94 -2.23 -7.81
C MET A 41 -4.91 -1.15 -8.13
N GLN A 42 -3.64 -1.52 -8.37
CA GLN A 42 -2.59 -0.60 -8.81
C GLN A 42 -2.77 -0.16 -10.27
N LYS A 43 -3.41 -0.96 -11.13
CA LYS A 43 -3.86 -0.51 -12.46
C LYS A 43 -5.07 0.42 -12.36
N GLY A 44 -5.80 0.39 -11.25
CA GLY A 44 -6.92 1.26 -10.94
C GLY A 44 -8.21 0.91 -11.68
N THR A 45 -9.34 1.35 -11.12
CA THR A 45 -10.68 1.00 -11.59
C THR A 45 -11.62 2.20 -11.46
N MET A 46 -12.49 2.38 -12.46
CA MET A 46 -13.58 3.35 -12.36
C MET A 46 -14.71 2.77 -11.53
N MET A 47 -15.01 3.38 -10.38
CA MET A 47 -16.09 2.94 -9.50
C MET A 47 -16.95 4.14 -9.08
N ARG A 48 -18.22 3.89 -8.80
CA ARG A 48 -19.13 4.92 -8.27
C ARG A 48 -18.87 5.09 -6.79
N LYS A 49 -18.44 6.29 -6.40
CA LYS A 49 -18.42 6.72 -5.00
C LYS A 49 -19.83 7.15 -4.60
N VAL A 50 -20.41 6.45 -3.64
CA VAL A 50 -21.78 6.68 -3.17
C VAL A 50 -21.71 7.41 -1.82
N ARG A 51 -22.47 8.51 -1.70
CA ARG A 51 -22.60 9.27 -0.45
C ARG A 51 -24.05 9.50 -0.02
N SER A 52 -24.97 9.37 -0.97
CA SER A 52 -26.42 9.42 -0.74
C SER A 52 -27.12 8.88 -1.98
N LYS A 53 -28.45 8.70 -1.91
CA LYS A 53 -29.27 8.29 -3.06
C LYS A 53 -29.04 9.17 -4.29
N ASN A 54 -28.84 10.47 -4.11
CA ASN A 54 -28.67 11.43 -5.20
C ASN A 54 -27.20 11.78 -5.49
N TRP A 55 -26.26 11.36 -4.63
CA TRP A 55 -24.84 11.60 -4.83
C TRP A 55 -24.11 10.29 -5.07
N LYS A 56 -23.93 9.97 -6.35
CA LYS A 56 -23.21 8.80 -6.85
C LYS A 56 -22.31 9.27 -7.97
N LYS A 57 -21.00 9.36 -7.74
CA LYS A 57 -20.07 9.95 -8.70
C LYS A 57 -18.99 8.96 -9.10
N LEU A 58 -18.85 8.75 -10.41
CA LEU A 58 -17.79 7.92 -10.96
C LEU A 58 -16.43 8.55 -10.64
N ARG A 59 -15.52 7.73 -10.12
CA ARG A 59 -14.15 8.11 -9.75
C ARG A 59 -13.22 6.97 -10.12
N TYR A 60 -12.04 7.34 -10.59
CA TYR A 60 -10.97 6.40 -10.83
C TYR A 60 -10.21 6.18 -9.53
N PHE A 61 -10.37 5.03 -8.89
CA PHE A 61 -9.65 4.67 -7.68
C PHE A 61 -8.40 3.86 -8.04
N ARG A 62 -7.31 4.09 -7.32
CA ARG A 62 -6.04 3.40 -7.57
C ARG A 62 -5.24 3.25 -6.28
N LEU A 63 -4.73 2.04 -6.04
CA LEU A 63 -3.68 1.80 -5.06
C LEU A 63 -2.36 2.36 -5.59
N GLN A 64 -1.70 3.21 -4.80
CA GLN A 64 -0.40 3.76 -5.18
C GLN A 64 0.70 2.70 -5.07
N GLU A 65 1.87 3.02 -5.62
CA GLU A 65 3.03 2.12 -5.67
C GLU A 65 3.61 1.82 -4.27
N ASP A 66 3.31 2.67 -3.28
CA ASP A 66 3.63 2.43 -1.87
C ASP A 66 2.83 1.28 -1.24
N GLY A 67 1.79 0.77 -1.91
CA GLY A 67 0.92 -0.29 -1.41
C GLY A 67 0.07 0.09 -0.20
N MET A 68 0.08 1.37 0.19
CA MET A 68 -0.57 1.87 1.40
C MET A 68 -1.59 2.96 1.09
N THR A 69 -1.37 3.75 0.04
CA THR A 69 -2.24 4.89 -0.25
C THR A 69 -3.26 4.53 -1.31
N ILE A 70 -4.56 4.69 -1.00
CA ILE A 70 -5.61 4.74 -2.02
C ILE A 70 -5.83 6.17 -2.45
N SER A 71 -5.69 6.43 -3.75
CA SER A 71 -6.03 7.71 -4.37
C SER A 71 -7.30 7.60 -5.21
N HIS A 72 -7.93 8.75 -5.49
CA HIS A 72 -8.97 8.82 -6.50
C HIS A 72 -8.84 10.05 -7.39
N ALA A 73 -9.25 9.93 -8.65
CA ALA A 73 -9.33 11.01 -9.62
C ALA A 73 -10.73 11.08 -10.26
N ARG A 74 -11.01 12.16 -10.99
CA ARG A 74 -12.29 12.29 -11.74
C ARG A 74 -12.38 11.29 -12.90
N GLN A 75 -11.25 10.97 -13.51
CA GLN A 75 -11.07 10.05 -14.63
C GLN A 75 -9.60 9.61 -14.69
N VAL A 76 -9.30 8.65 -15.57
CA VAL A 76 -7.92 8.22 -15.84
C VAL A 76 -7.09 9.42 -16.33
N GLY A 77 -5.86 9.58 -15.82
CA GLY A 77 -4.97 10.69 -16.17
C GLY A 77 -5.32 12.05 -15.57
N ALA A 78 -6.47 12.21 -14.90
CA ALA A 78 -6.77 13.44 -14.18
C ALA A 78 -5.99 13.53 -12.86
N ARG A 79 -5.88 14.76 -12.33
CA ARG A 79 -5.23 15.01 -11.03
C ARG A 79 -5.86 14.16 -9.94
N ALA A 80 -5.06 13.25 -9.40
CA ALA A 80 -5.44 12.39 -8.28
C ALA A 80 -5.43 13.17 -6.97
N LYS A 81 -6.28 12.73 -6.03
CA LYS A 81 -6.29 13.17 -4.65
C LYS A 81 -6.14 11.93 -3.77
N ALA A 82 -5.31 12.02 -2.74
CA ALA A 82 -5.28 11.01 -1.69
C ALA A 82 -6.69 10.84 -1.09
N SER A 83 -7.10 9.59 -0.89
CA SER A 83 -8.41 9.25 -0.35
C SER A 83 -8.27 8.79 1.11
N PHE A 84 -7.48 7.76 1.36
CA PHE A 84 -7.21 7.14 2.66
C PHE A 84 -5.95 6.26 2.59
N SER A 85 -5.38 5.94 3.75
CA SER A 85 -4.35 4.92 3.92
C SER A 85 -4.99 3.56 4.24
N ILE A 86 -4.35 2.44 3.86
CA ILE A 86 -4.75 1.10 4.30
C ILE A 86 -4.80 1.01 5.83
N SER A 87 -3.87 1.68 6.53
CA SER A 87 -3.86 1.75 8.01
C SER A 87 -5.08 2.46 8.61
N ASP A 88 -5.86 3.20 7.82
CA ASP A 88 -7.09 3.85 8.29
C ASP A 88 -8.30 2.89 8.24
N VAL A 89 -8.16 1.74 7.57
CA VAL A 89 -9.26 0.82 7.27
C VAL A 89 -9.40 -0.20 8.38
N GLU A 90 -10.60 -0.29 8.94
CA GLU A 90 -10.95 -1.30 9.94
C GLU A 90 -11.31 -2.63 9.32
N THR A 91 -12.17 -2.59 8.31
CA THR A 91 -12.69 -3.78 7.65
C THR A 91 -13.35 -3.41 6.33
N VAL A 92 -13.49 -4.40 5.45
CA VAL A 92 -14.21 -4.30 4.19
C VAL A 92 -15.46 -5.17 4.27
N ARG A 93 -16.61 -4.57 4.00
CA ARG A 93 -17.93 -5.20 4.12
C ARG A 93 -18.60 -5.34 2.75
N ASN A 94 -19.46 -6.33 2.64
CA ASN A 94 -20.25 -6.55 1.43
C ASN A 94 -21.31 -5.46 1.25
N GLY A 95 -21.72 -5.20 0.00
CA GLY A 95 -22.73 -4.17 -0.28
C GLY A 95 -24.08 -4.41 0.39
N HIS A 96 -24.48 -5.67 0.58
CA HIS A 96 -25.72 -6.01 1.28
C HIS A 96 -25.70 -5.63 2.77
N GLU A 97 -24.55 -5.33 3.36
CA GLU A 97 -24.42 -4.91 4.74
C GLU A 97 -24.62 -3.40 4.93
N SER A 98 -24.49 -2.60 3.87
CA SER A 98 -24.68 -1.15 3.89
C SER A 98 -26.13 -0.77 3.64
N GLU A 99 -26.71 -0.01 4.57
CA GLU A 99 -28.07 0.56 4.41
C GLU A 99 -28.19 1.43 3.15
N LEU A 100 -27.16 2.22 2.86
CA LEU A 100 -27.15 3.11 1.71
C LEU A 100 -27.14 2.31 0.41
N LEU A 101 -26.30 1.26 0.32
CA LEU A 101 -26.25 0.39 -0.87
C LEU A 101 -27.51 -0.46 -1.02
N ARG A 102 -28.05 -1.01 0.08
CA ARG A 102 -29.37 -1.68 0.06
C ARG A 102 -30.48 -0.79 -0.48
N SER A 103 -30.45 0.50 -0.14
CA SER A 103 -31.44 1.47 -0.64
C SER A 103 -31.33 1.77 -2.15
N LEU A 104 -30.29 1.25 -2.81
CA LEU A 104 -30.00 1.41 -4.24
C LEU A 104 -30.09 0.08 -5.01
N ALA A 105 -30.59 -0.99 -4.40
CA ALA A 105 -30.60 -2.34 -4.99
C ALA A 105 -31.42 -2.44 -6.30
N GLU A 106 -32.37 -1.53 -6.51
CA GLU A 106 -33.13 -1.42 -7.77
C GLU A 106 -32.29 -0.81 -8.91
N GLU A 107 -31.26 -0.02 -8.59
CA GLU A 107 -30.37 0.62 -9.56
C GLU A 107 -29.10 -0.22 -9.83
N PHE A 108 -28.58 -0.90 -8.81
CA PHE A 108 -27.32 -1.64 -8.88
C PHE A 108 -27.40 -2.96 -8.11
N PRO A 109 -26.88 -4.08 -8.67
CA PRO A 109 -26.75 -5.33 -7.92
C PRO A 109 -25.87 -5.14 -6.67
N LEU A 110 -26.29 -5.71 -5.54
CA LEU A 110 -25.59 -5.54 -4.26
C LEU A 110 -24.19 -6.18 -4.27
N GLU A 111 -23.99 -7.19 -5.12
CA GLU A 111 -22.72 -7.90 -5.33
C GLU A 111 -21.68 -7.05 -6.06
N GLN A 112 -22.11 -5.96 -6.74
CA GLN A 112 -21.20 -4.96 -7.28
C GLN A 112 -20.80 -3.91 -6.24
N GLY A 113 -21.49 -3.89 -5.10
CA GLY A 113 -21.28 -2.92 -4.03
C GLY A 113 -20.42 -3.47 -2.89
N PHE A 114 -19.63 -2.59 -2.28
CA PHE A 114 -18.90 -2.89 -1.05
C PHE A 114 -18.65 -1.61 -0.25
N THR A 115 -18.34 -1.77 1.03
CA THR A 115 -18.16 -0.68 1.98
C THR A 115 -16.82 -0.79 2.68
N ILE A 116 -16.06 0.29 2.66
CA ILE A 116 -14.84 0.43 3.45
C ILE A 116 -15.23 1.09 4.76
N VAL A 117 -15.02 0.38 5.87
CA VAL A 117 -15.19 0.89 7.24
C VAL A 117 -13.86 1.43 7.72
N PHE A 118 -13.86 2.63 8.26
CA PHE A 118 -12.64 3.26 8.79
C PHE A 118 -12.61 3.21 10.30
N HIS A 119 -11.42 3.15 10.87
CA HIS A 119 -11.23 3.33 12.29
C HIS A 119 -11.70 4.72 12.76
N GLY A 120 -12.15 4.79 14.02
CA GLY A 120 -12.50 6.03 14.68
C GLY A 120 -13.83 6.64 14.19
N ARG A 121 -13.85 7.96 14.00
CA ARG A 121 -15.09 8.73 13.71
C ARG A 121 -15.29 9.05 12.22
N ARG A 122 -14.47 8.48 11.34
CA ARG A 122 -14.57 8.73 9.91
C ARG A 122 -15.77 7.97 9.33
N SER A 123 -16.56 8.65 8.49
CA SER A 123 -17.70 8.01 7.82
C SER A 123 -17.24 6.91 6.86
N ASN A 124 -17.97 5.79 6.85
CA ASN A 124 -17.78 4.70 5.89
C ASN A 124 -17.81 5.19 4.44
N LEU A 125 -17.14 4.46 3.56
CA LEU A 125 -17.09 4.73 2.13
C LEU A 125 -17.77 3.61 1.36
N ASP A 126 -18.95 3.90 0.82
CA ASP A 126 -19.67 3.00 -0.08
C ASP A 126 -19.21 3.18 -1.53
N LEU A 127 -18.90 2.06 -2.18
CA LEU A 127 -18.46 1.98 -3.57
C LEU A 127 -19.33 0.98 -4.34
N VAL A 128 -19.55 1.26 -5.62
CA VAL A 128 -20.16 0.33 -6.58
C VAL A 128 -19.25 0.21 -7.79
N ALA A 129 -18.75 -1.00 -8.05
CA ALA A 129 -17.92 -1.32 -9.22
C ALA A 129 -18.75 -1.44 -10.51
N ASN A 130 -18.12 -1.71 -11.66
CA ASN A 130 -18.87 -1.88 -12.92
C ASN A 130 -19.45 -3.29 -13.06
N ASN A 131 -18.86 -4.26 -12.35
CA ASN A 131 -19.31 -5.65 -12.31
C ASN A 131 -18.87 -6.31 -10.98
N VAL A 132 -19.35 -7.53 -10.75
CA VAL A 132 -19.09 -8.28 -9.51
C VAL A 132 -17.62 -8.66 -9.39
N GLU A 133 -16.96 -8.98 -10.50
CA GLU A 133 -15.54 -9.36 -10.51
C GLU A 133 -14.65 -8.22 -10.02
N GLU A 134 -14.85 -7.00 -10.52
CA GLU A 134 -14.14 -5.81 -10.06
C GLU A 134 -14.39 -5.53 -8.57
N ALA A 135 -15.63 -5.67 -8.09
CA ALA A 135 -15.93 -5.52 -6.68
C ALA A 135 -15.14 -6.54 -5.83
N GLN A 136 -15.11 -7.81 -6.27
CA GLN A 136 -14.37 -8.87 -5.58
C GLN A 136 -12.86 -8.65 -5.59
N ILE A 137 -12.29 -8.21 -6.71
CA ILE A 137 -10.86 -7.83 -6.81
C ILE A 137 -10.53 -6.79 -5.73
N TRP A 138 -11.32 -5.72 -5.65
CA TRP A 138 -11.08 -4.65 -4.68
C TRP A 138 -11.28 -5.11 -3.24
N MET A 139 -12.32 -5.89 -2.96
CA MET A 139 -12.55 -6.42 -1.62
C MET A 139 -11.43 -7.32 -1.14
N LYS A 140 -11.02 -8.29 -1.97
CA LYS A 140 -9.94 -9.24 -1.64
C LYS A 140 -8.60 -8.54 -1.49
N GLY A 141 -8.26 -7.65 -2.42
CA GLY A 141 -7.02 -6.89 -2.37
C GLY A 141 -6.95 -5.96 -1.15
N LEU A 142 -8.04 -5.25 -0.83
CA LEU A 142 -8.10 -4.43 0.39
C LEU A 142 -7.99 -5.27 1.66
N GLN A 143 -8.72 -6.39 1.75
CA GLN A 143 -8.67 -7.26 2.93
C GLN A 143 -7.25 -7.80 3.17
N LEU A 144 -6.60 -8.28 2.10
CA LEU A 144 -5.23 -8.77 2.17
C LEU A 144 -4.23 -7.68 2.61
N LEU A 145 -4.41 -6.44 2.17
CA LEU A 145 -3.57 -5.33 2.61
C LEU A 145 -3.83 -4.94 4.07
N VAL A 146 -5.09 -4.93 4.51
CA VAL A 146 -5.47 -4.67 5.91
C VAL A 146 -4.88 -5.72 6.84
N ASP A 147 -5.01 -7.00 6.49
CA ASP A 147 -4.45 -8.11 7.26
C ASP A 147 -2.92 -8.01 7.34
N PHE A 148 -2.27 -7.65 6.23
CA PHE A 148 -0.82 -7.45 6.18
C PHE A 148 -0.35 -6.34 7.13
N VAL A 149 -0.98 -5.16 7.07
CA VAL A 149 -0.65 -4.02 7.94
C VAL A 149 -0.91 -4.36 9.40
N THR A 150 -2.04 -5.01 9.70
CA THR A 150 -2.39 -5.41 11.07
C THR A 150 -1.37 -6.40 11.64
N ASN A 151 -0.92 -7.37 10.85
CA ASN A 151 0.09 -8.33 11.27
C ASN A 151 1.46 -7.68 11.49
N MET A 152 1.85 -6.73 10.64
CA MET A 152 3.07 -5.95 10.83
C MET A 152 3.05 -5.17 12.15
N ASP A 153 1.97 -4.42 12.40
CA ASP A 153 1.82 -3.65 13.63
C ASP A 153 1.88 -4.54 14.89
N GLN A 154 1.28 -5.73 14.83
CA GLN A 154 1.36 -6.70 15.92
C GLN A 154 2.79 -7.20 16.13
N GLN A 155 3.51 -7.52 15.06
CA GLN A 155 4.89 -7.99 15.13
C GLN A 155 5.82 -6.92 15.71
N GLU A 156 5.70 -5.67 15.26
CA GLU A 156 6.49 -4.55 15.79
C GLU A 156 6.26 -4.33 17.28
N ARG A 157 5.00 -4.44 17.74
CA ARG A 157 4.68 -4.34 19.17
C ARG A 157 5.30 -5.47 19.98
N LEU A 158 5.32 -6.69 19.46
CA LEU A 158 5.98 -7.83 20.09
C LEU A 158 7.50 -7.64 20.15
N ASP A 159 8.11 -7.08 19.11
CA ASP A 159 9.54 -6.80 19.05
C ASP A 159 9.95 -5.74 20.06
N GLN A 160 9.18 -4.66 20.16
CA GLN A 160 9.38 -3.61 21.16
C GLN A 160 9.25 -4.15 22.59
N TYR A 161 8.24 -4.98 22.84
CA TYR A 161 8.08 -5.65 24.13
C TYR A 161 9.33 -6.47 24.46
N ARG A 162 9.76 -7.37 23.57
CA ARG A 162 10.96 -8.20 23.75
C ARG A 162 12.23 -7.38 24.01
N ALA A 163 12.45 -6.31 23.25
CA ALA A 163 13.60 -5.43 23.44
C ALA A 163 13.61 -4.73 24.82
N GLY A 164 12.43 -4.38 25.34
CA GLY A 164 12.28 -3.80 26.68
C GLY A 164 12.59 -4.79 27.81
N TRP A 165 12.23 -6.07 27.67
CA TRP A 165 12.58 -7.10 28.66
C TRP A 165 14.08 -7.37 28.73
N SER A 166 14.76 -7.42 27.58
CA SER A 166 16.20 -7.63 27.55
C SER A 166 17.00 -6.51 28.23
N GLN A 167 16.54 -5.25 28.15
CA GLN A 167 17.20 -4.13 28.83
C GLN A 167 16.99 -4.13 30.35
N ASN A 168 15.84 -4.59 30.83
CA ASN A 168 15.55 -4.67 32.26
C ASN A 168 16.21 -5.88 32.95
N GLY A 169 16.60 -6.91 32.18
CA GLY A 169 17.34 -8.06 32.69
C GLY A 169 18.82 -7.80 32.97
N ASP A 170 19.41 -6.79 32.32
CA ASP A 170 20.85 -6.46 32.40
C ASP A 170 21.19 -5.44 33.50
N GLN A 171 20.19 -4.86 34.19
CA GLN A 171 20.40 -3.93 35.32
C GLN A 171 20.40 -4.61 36.70
N SER A 172 20.40 -5.95 36.74
CA SER A 172 20.43 -6.73 37.99
C SER A 172 21.79 -7.37 38.22
N HIS A 173 22.84 -6.56 38.46
CA HIS A 173 24.11 -7.04 39.02
C HIS A 173 24.83 -5.96 39.83
#